data_AF-A1DBW8-F1
#
_entry.id   AF-A1DBW8-F1
#
_cell.length_a   1.000
_cell.length_b   1.000
_cell.length_c   1.000
_cell.angle_alpha   90.00
_cell.angle_beta   90.00
_cell.angle_gamma   90.00
#
_symmetry.space_group_name_H-M   'P 1'
#
loop_
_entity.id
_entity.type
_entity.pdbx_description
1 polymer ?
#
loop_
_entity_poly.entity_id
_entity_poly.type
_entity_poly.pdbx_seq_one_letter_code
_entity_poly.pdbx_strand_id
1 'polypeptide(L)'
;MTHSATVTLHEVKHEHIQTPQPSFRTLAIPQNEDDPKIREKYRPFVLNPQQAAEDWANRLELDTVLDMAEKDLRTTQKRIKVLVLYGSLRKRSYSKLVAFEASRILFRLGCDVRIFNPEGLPVKDDVQHTHPKVQELRELSTWSDGHLWVTPEQHGNLTAVFKNQIDWIPLSTGSIRPTQGRTLAIAQVCGGSQSFNAVNSLRILGRWMRMFVIPNQSSIPKAYTHFPDAGQPGDYHLMPSGNRDRLVDCMEEFVKYTILMRPHFDLFADRYSEREERRLKQAAQAAKAGPVA
;
A
#
# COMPACT_ATOMS: atom_id res chain seq x y z
N MET A 1 -12.55 -35.51 58.18
CA MET A 1 -12.84 -34.30 57.39
C MET A 1 -12.18 -34.45 56.04
N THR A 2 -12.93 -34.87 55.03
CA THR A 2 -12.46 -34.96 53.64
C THR A 2 -13.57 -34.37 52.77
N HIS A 3 -13.39 -33.11 52.37
CA HIS A 3 -14.28 -32.46 51.41
C HIS A 3 -13.90 -32.94 50.00
N SER A 4 -14.79 -33.69 49.38
CA SER A 4 -14.75 -33.98 47.95
C SER A 4 -15.38 -32.79 47.22
N ALA A 5 -14.56 -32.00 46.53
CA ALA A 5 -15.04 -30.92 45.67
C ALA A 5 -15.35 -31.51 44.28
N THR A 6 -16.63 -31.61 43.95
CA THR A 6 -17.09 -31.98 42.62
C THR A 6 -16.89 -30.78 41.69
N VAL A 7 -15.91 -30.87 40.78
CA VAL A 7 -15.73 -29.88 39.71
C VAL A 7 -16.72 -30.20 38.59
N THR A 8 -17.76 -29.38 38.45
CA THR A 8 -18.69 -29.46 37.33
C THR A 8 -18.02 -28.87 36.10
N LEU A 9 -17.62 -29.71 35.15
CA LEU A 9 -17.19 -29.28 33.81
C LEU A 9 -18.39 -28.62 33.12
N HIS A 10 -18.34 -27.30 32.93
CA HIS A 10 -19.25 -26.63 32.01
C HIS A 10 -18.90 -27.07 30.59
N GLU A 11 -19.80 -27.81 29.94
CA GLU A 11 -19.75 -28.00 28.49
C GLU A 11 -19.83 -26.62 27.83
N VAL A 12 -18.73 -26.23 27.18
CA VAL A 12 -18.72 -25.10 26.25
C VAL A 12 -19.62 -25.51 25.10
N LYS A 13 -20.82 -24.94 25.03
CA LYS A 13 -21.66 -25.05 23.83
C LYS A 13 -20.83 -24.49 22.67
N HIS A 14 -20.42 -25.36 21.76
CA HIS A 14 -19.97 -24.94 20.45
C HIS A 14 -21.18 -24.31 19.76
N GLU A 15 -21.33 -23.00 19.89
CA GLU A 15 -22.18 -22.24 18.98
C GLU A 15 -21.71 -22.57 17.58
N HIS A 16 -22.65 -22.98 16.73
CA HIS A 16 -22.42 -23.08 15.30
C HIS A 16 -21.89 -21.73 14.83
N ILE A 17 -20.57 -21.64 14.61
CA ILE A 17 -19.97 -20.57 13.84
C ILE A 17 -20.62 -20.70 12.46
N GLN A 18 -21.65 -19.89 12.20
CA GLN A 18 -22.17 -19.73 10.86
C GLN A 18 -20.98 -19.30 10.02
N THR A 19 -20.59 -20.16 9.07
CA THR A 19 -19.64 -19.77 8.03
C THR A 19 -20.18 -18.47 7.42
N PRO A 20 -19.48 -17.33 7.53
CA PRO A 20 -19.97 -16.08 6.99
C PRO A 20 -20.23 -16.28 5.50
N GLN A 21 -21.45 -15.97 5.06
CA GLN A 21 -21.77 -16.05 3.64
C GLN A 21 -20.93 -15.00 2.89
N PRO A 22 -20.40 -15.32 1.70
CA PRO A 22 -19.62 -14.36 0.92
C PRO A 22 -20.40 -13.07 0.69
N SER A 23 -19.93 -11.98 1.29
CA SER A 23 -20.42 -10.65 1.05
C SER A 23 -19.89 -10.18 -0.31
N PHE A 24 -20.73 -10.23 -1.35
CA PHE A 24 -20.44 -9.65 -2.69
C PHE A 24 -20.32 -8.11 -2.65
N ARG A 25 -20.27 -7.52 -1.46
CA ARG A 25 -20.12 -6.09 -1.23
C ARG A 25 -18.75 -5.63 -1.71
N THR A 26 -18.78 -4.46 -2.35
CA THR A 26 -17.61 -3.77 -2.86
C THR A 26 -17.82 -2.27 -2.70
N LEU A 27 -16.74 -1.58 -2.34
CA LEU A 27 -16.68 -0.11 -2.32
C LEU A 27 -15.87 0.43 -3.50
N ALA A 28 -15.51 -0.43 -4.46
CA ALA A 28 -14.82 -0.07 -5.69
C ALA A 28 -15.48 1.10 -6.40
N ILE A 29 -14.66 1.95 -7.04
CA ILE A 29 -15.16 3.11 -7.78
C ILE A 29 -15.91 2.60 -9.03
N PRO A 30 -17.23 2.85 -9.14
CA PRO A 30 -18.01 2.46 -10.31
C PRO A 30 -17.48 3.14 -11.58
N GLN A 31 -17.60 2.48 -12.74
CA GLN A 31 -17.07 3.02 -14.00
C GLN A 31 -17.64 4.40 -14.36
N ASN A 32 -18.90 4.68 -14.02
CA ASN A 32 -19.56 5.97 -14.25
C ASN A 32 -19.08 7.09 -13.31
N GLU A 33 -18.47 6.75 -12.18
CA GLU A 33 -17.87 7.69 -11.22
C GLU A 33 -16.35 7.79 -11.35
N ASP A 34 -15.76 6.98 -12.24
CA ASP A 34 -14.34 6.87 -12.44
C ASP A 34 -13.87 7.75 -13.60
N ASP A 35 -12.97 8.71 -13.36
CA ASP A 35 -12.40 9.54 -14.41
C ASP A 35 -11.75 8.65 -15.48
N PRO A 36 -12.18 8.71 -16.75
CA PRO A 36 -11.72 7.79 -17.78
C PRO A 36 -10.20 7.83 -18.00
N LYS A 37 -9.57 9.01 -17.88
CA LYS A 37 -8.13 9.17 -18.08
C LYS A 37 -7.35 8.58 -16.92
N ILE A 38 -7.82 8.75 -15.69
CA ILE A 38 -7.23 8.13 -14.49
C ILE A 38 -7.37 6.61 -14.56
N ARG A 39 -8.57 6.12 -14.91
CA ARG A 39 -8.86 4.69 -15.03
C ARG A 39 -7.95 4.00 -16.04
N GLU A 40 -7.88 4.55 -17.26
CA GLU A 40 -7.03 4.02 -18.32
C GLU A 40 -5.54 4.04 -17.93
N LYS A 41 -5.07 5.18 -17.41
CA LYS A 41 -3.64 5.39 -17.16
C LYS A 41 -3.12 4.64 -15.94
N TYR A 42 -3.87 4.64 -14.83
CA TYR A 42 -3.38 4.21 -13.52
C TYR A 42 -4.05 2.95 -12.98
N ARG A 43 -5.12 2.44 -13.62
CA ARG A 43 -5.87 1.28 -13.14
C ARG A 43 -5.93 0.11 -14.12
N PRO A 44 -4.77 -0.36 -14.65
CA PRO A 44 -4.72 -1.52 -15.54
C PRO A 44 -5.09 -2.83 -14.86
N PHE A 45 -5.29 -2.82 -13.54
CA PHE A 45 -5.70 -3.97 -12.74
C PHE A 45 -7.23 -4.15 -12.69
N VAL A 46 -8.00 -3.16 -13.14
CA VAL A 46 -9.46 -3.22 -13.13
C VAL A 46 -9.93 -4.11 -14.28
N LEU A 47 -10.69 -5.12 -13.92
CA LEU A 47 -11.20 -6.13 -14.85
C LEU A 47 -12.41 -5.62 -15.63
N ASN A 48 -12.68 -6.23 -16.78
CA ASN A 48 -13.94 -5.98 -17.47
C ASN A 48 -15.13 -6.51 -16.64
N PRO A 49 -16.39 -6.09 -16.90
CA PRO A 49 -17.53 -6.46 -16.06
C PRO A 49 -17.74 -7.97 -15.88
N GLN A 50 -17.49 -8.76 -16.92
CA GLN A 50 -17.66 -10.21 -16.87
C GLN A 50 -16.61 -10.87 -15.98
N GLN A 51 -15.34 -10.50 -16.17
CA GLN A 51 -14.23 -10.95 -15.32
C GLN A 51 -14.39 -10.47 -13.87
N ALA A 52 -14.84 -9.22 -13.68
CA ALA A 52 -15.04 -8.64 -12.36
C ALA A 52 -16.14 -9.36 -11.57
N ALA A 53 -17.18 -9.87 -12.22
CA ALA A 53 -18.24 -10.63 -11.57
C ALA A 53 -17.73 -11.97 -11.00
N GLU A 54 -16.78 -12.61 -11.69
CA GLU A 54 -16.24 -13.92 -11.33
C GLU A 54 -15.01 -13.84 -10.41
N ASP A 55 -14.47 -12.62 -10.21
CA ASP A 55 -13.25 -12.37 -9.46
C ASP A 55 -13.29 -12.97 -8.05
N TRP A 56 -12.21 -13.65 -7.67
CA TRP A 56 -12.12 -14.37 -6.39
C TRP A 56 -12.12 -13.42 -5.19
N ALA A 57 -11.64 -12.17 -5.36
CA ALA A 57 -11.58 -11.19 -4.29
C ALA A 57 -12.98 -10.79 -3.80
N ASN A 58 -14.02 -10.95 -4.63
CA ASN A 58 -15.41 -10.72 -4.24
C ASN A 58 -15.91 -11.72 -3.18
N ARG A 59 -15.24 -12.87 -3.03
CA ARG A 59 -15.63 -13.94 -2.10
C ARG A 59 -14.88 -13.86 -0.77
N LEU A 60 -13.98 -12.88 -0.60
CA LEU A 60 -13.24 -12.69 0.63
C LEU A 60 -14.15 -12.09 1.69
N GLU A 61 -14.16 -12.72 2.86
CA GLU A 61 -14.73 -12.16 4.08
C GLU A 61 -13.81 -11.02 4.54
N LEU A 62 -14.29 -9.79 4.39
CA LEU A 62 -13.60 -8.54 4.73
C LEU A 62 -14.60 -7.54 5.32
N ASP A 63 -15.70 -8.01 5.91
CA ASP A 63 -16.85 -7.16 6.27
C ASP A 63 -16.46 -6.12 7.32
N THR A 64 -15.60 -6.50 8.28
CA THR A 64 -15.12 -5.57 9.31
C THR A 64 -14.37 -4.37 8.71
N VAL A 65 -13.44 -4.61 7.78
CA VAL A 65 -12.68 -3.51 7.15
C VAL A 65 -13.55 -2.73 6.15
N LEU A 66 -14.51 -3.39 5.48
CA LEU A 66 -15.48 -2.72 4.61
C LEU A 66 -16.36 -1.75 5.40
N ASP A 67 -16.84 -2.15 6.58
CA ASP A 67 -17.63 -1.27 7.46
C ASP A 67 -16.81 -0.07 7.95
N MET A 68 -15.54 -0.30 8.30
CA MET A 68 -14.62 0.79 8.65
C MET A 68 -14.42 1.75 7.47
N ALA A 69 -14.15 1.23 6.27
CA ALA A 69 -13.89 2.02 5.08
C ALA A 69 -15.14 2.78 4.60
N GLU A 70 -16.33 2.18 4.67
CA GLU A 70 -17.58 2.86 4.34
C GLU A 70 -17.90 3.97 5.33
N LYS A 71 -17.74 3.73 6.64
CA LYS A 71 -17.92 4.76 7.67
C LYS A 71 -16.95 5.92 7.45
N ASP A 72 -15.68 5.62 7.20
CA ASP A 72 -14.65 6.62 6.93
C ASP A 72 -14.94 7.42 5.65
N LEU A 73 -15.34 6.76 4.56
CA LEU A 73 -15.75 7.40 3.32
C LEU A 73 -16.96 8.31 3.53
N ARG A 74 -18.00 7.84 4.23
CA ARG A 74 -19.20 8.64 4.53
C ARG A 74 -18.88 9.85 5.40
N THR A 75 -18.00 9.70 6.37
CA THR A 75 -17.63 10.79 7.30
C THR A 75 -16.78 11.85 6.61
N THR A 76 -15.79 11.42 5.84
CA THR A 76 -14.77 12.32 5.27
C THR A 76 -15.09 12.79 3.85
N GLN A 77 -16.00 12.09 3.16
CA GLN A 77 -16.27 12.24 1.73
C GLN A 77 -15.01 12.09 0.87
N LYS A 78 -13.98 11.39 1.38
CA LYS A 78 -12.67 11.22 0.75
C LYS A 78 -12.19 9.78 0.86
N ARG A 79 -11.97 9.15 -0.30
CA ARG A 79 -11.35 7.82 -0.40
C ARG A 79 -9.88 7.87 0.02
N ILE A 80 -9.39 6.76 0.57
CA ILE A 80 -7.97 6.55 0.83
C ILE A 80 -7.23 6.47 -0.51
N LYS A 81 -6.20 7.29 -0.67
CA LYS A 81 -5.41 7.39 -1.90
C LYS A 81 -4.16 6.54 -1.80
N VAL A 82 -4.03 5.54 -2.68
CA VAL A 82 -2.93 4.58 -2.63
C VAL A 82 -2.10 4.65 -3.90
N LEU A 83 -0.82 4.99 -3.75
CA LEU A 83 0.18 4.86 -4.82
C LEU A 83 0.80 3.46 -4.78
N VAL A 84 0.75 2.75 -5.90
CA VAL A 84 1.38 1.44 -6.04
C VAL A 84 2.61 1.53 -6.94
N LEU A 85 3.76 1.07 -6.43
CA LEU A 85 5.04 1.00 -7.15
C LEU A 85 5.45 -0.46 -7.31
N TYR A 86 5.97 -0.83 -8.48
CA TYR A 86 6.48 -2.18 -8.73
C TYR A 86 7.89 -2.19 -9.33
N GLY A 87 8.64 -3.27 -9.06
CA GLY A 87 10.10 -3.32 -9.29
C GLY A 87 10.57 -4.09 -10.54
N SER A 88 9.77 -4.26 -11.58
CA SER A 88 10.24 -4.98 -12.78
C SER A 88 9.50 -4.57 -14.05
N LEU A 89 10.27 -4.30 -15.10
CA LEU A 89 9.82 -3.98 -16.46
C LEU A 89 9.74 -5.22 -17.39
N ARG A 90 9.97 -6.43 -16.87
CA ARG A 90 9.85 -7.64 -17.69
C ARG A 90 8.42 -7.78 -18.24
N LYS A 91 8.29 -8.29 -19.47
CA LYS A 91 6.99 -8.56 -20.10
C LYS A 91 6.07 -9.38 -19.18
N ARG A 92 6.61 -10.46 -18.60
CA ARG A 92 5.96 -11.25 -17.53
C ARG A 92 6.63 -10.92 -16.20
N SER A 93 6.09 -9.94 -15.49
CA SER A 93 6.62 -9.43 -14.23
C SER A 93 5.73 -9.85 -13.07
N TYR A 94 6.19 -10.81 -12.24
CA TYR A 94 5.40 -11.29 -11.09
C TYR A 94 5.20 -10.23 -10.02
N SER A 95 6.13 -9.29 -9.84
CA SER A 95 5.92 -8.16 -8.92
C SER A 95 4.82 -7.22 -9.42
N LYS A 96 4.71 -7.02 -10.75
CA LYS A 96 3.60 -6.27 -11.37
C LYS A 96 2.27 -7.00 -11.20
N LEU A 97 2.24 -8.32 -11.41
CA LEU A 97 1.03 -9.13 -11.21
C LEU A 97 0.56 -9.11 -9.74
N VAL A 98 1.48 -9.25 -8.78
CA VAL A 98 1.16 -9.13 -7.35
C VAL A 98 0.69 -7.72 -6.98
N ALA A 99 1.31 -6.68 -7.56
CA ALA A 99 0.84 -5.31 -7.39
C ALA A 99 -0.60 -5.14 -7.92
N PHE A 100 -0.95 -5.78 -9.03
CA PHE A 100 -2.30 -5.73 -9.60
C PHE A 100 -3.32 -6.47 -8.71
N GLU A 101 -2.96 -7.63 -8.17
CA GLU A 101 -3.80 -8.37 -7.22
C GLU A 101 -4.08 -7.58 -5.95
N ALA A 102 -3.02 -7.06 -5.34
CA ALA A 102 -3.14 -6.21 -4.17
C ALA A 102 -4.00 -4.96 -4.46
N SER A 103 -3.87 -4.38 -5.66
CA SER A 103 -4.67 -3.24 -6.09
C SER A 103 -6.15 -3.59 -6.25
N ARG A 104 -6.50 -4.79 -6.73
CA ARG A 104 -7.91 -5.26 -6.79
C ARG A 104 -8.52 -5.34 -5.39
N ILE A 105 -7.78 -5.90 -4.43
CA ILE A 105 -8.24 -6.00 -3.03
C ILE A 105 -8.46 -4.59 -2.44
N LEU A 106 -7.47 -3.70 -2.56
CA LEU A 106 -7.57 -2.33 -2.06
C LEU A 106 -8.70 -1.53 -2.74
N PHE A 107 -8.91 -1.73 -4.04
CA PHE A 107 -9.98 -1.09 -4.79
C PHE A 107 -11.35 -1.61 -4.33
N ARG A 108 -11.52 -2.91 -4.11
CA ARG A 108 -12.73 -3.49 -3.48
C ARG A 108 -13.00 -2.88 -2.11
N LEU A 109 -11.95 -2.63 -1.32
CA LEU A 109 -12.03 -1.98 -0.01
C LEU A 109 -12.30 -0.46 -0.08
N GLY A 110 -12.46 0.12 -1.27
CA GLY A 110 -12.89 1.50 -1.46
C GLY A 110 -11.77 2.53 -1.63
N CYS A 111 -10.52 2.09 -1.75
CA CYS A 111 -9.39 2.98 -2.02
C CYS A 111 -9.42 3.53 -3.46
N ASP A 112 -9.01 4.79 -3.65
CA ASP A 112 -8.55 5.28 -4.95
C ASP A 112 -7.11 4.79 -5.14
N VAL A 113 -6.94 3.77 -5.97
CA VAL A 113 -5.64 3.14 -6.23
C VAL A 113 -5.08 3.62 -7.56
N ARG A 114 -3.81 4.02 -7.58
CA ARG A 114 -3.10 4.42 -8.80
C ARG A 114 -1.75 3.71 -8.88
N ILE A 115 -1.56 2.93 -9.94
CA ILE A 115 -0.29 2.24 -10.20
C ILE A 115 0.59 3.10 -11.09
N PHE A 116 1.80 3.40 -10.64
CA PHE A 116 2.79 4.07 -11.49
C PHE A 116 3.47 3.05 -12.42
N ASN A 117 3.47 3.31 -13.73
CA ASN A 117 4.30 2.57 -14.68
C ASN A 117 5.71 3.18 -14.71
N PRO A 118 6.79 2.49 -14.29
CA PRO A 118 8.14 3.05 -14.28
C PRO A 118 8.85 3.03 -15.63
N GLU A 119 8.22 2.54 -16.70
CA GLU A 119 8.79 2.60 -18.05
C GLU A 119 9.09 4.04 -18.48
N GLY A 120 10.28 4.27 -19.02
CA GLY A 120 10.77 5.59 -19.40
C GLY A 120 11.17 6.50 -18.23
N LEU A 121 11.16 6.04 -16.97
CA LEU A 121 11.71 6.80 -15.85
C LEU A 121 13.25 6.85 -15.97
N PRO A 122 13.90 8.02 -16.08
CA PRO A 122 15.35 8.12 -16.17
C PRO A 122 16.01 7.62 -14.89
N VAL A 123 17.27 7.20 -15.00
CA VAL A 123 18.10 6.93 -13.81
C VAL A 123 18.24 8.22 -13.01
N LYS A 124 18.14 8.15 -11.67
CA LYS A 124 18.26 9.31 -10.81
C LYS A 124 19.60 10.03 -11.05
N ASP A 125 19.48 11.28 -11.45
CA ASP A 125 20.57 12.24 -11.60
C ASP A 125 20.15 13.61 -11.02
N ASP A 126 21.01 14.61 -11.14
CA ASP A 126 20.77 15.96 -10.60
C ASP A 126 20.26 16.96 -11.64
N VAL A 127 19.81 16.49 -12.81
CA VAL A 127 19.42 17.36 -13.94
C VAL A 127 17.99 17.11 -14.39
N GLN A 128 17.55 15.85 -14.50
CA GLN A 128 16.28 15.46 -15.12
C GLN A 128 15.06 15.64 -14.21
N HIS A 129 15.10 16.63 -13.31
CA HIS A 129 14.01 16.91 -12.37
C HIS A 129 12.68 17.24 -13.06
N THR A 130 12.70 17.83 -14.26
CA THR A 130 11.50 18.22 -15.03
C THR A 130 11.00 17.11 -15.97
N HIS A 131 11.66 15.94 -16.00
CA HIS A 131 11.24 14.85 -16.86
C HIS A 131 9.79 14.42 -16.54
N PRO A 132 8.90 14.21 -17.54
CA PRO A 132 7.47 13.95 -17.30
C PRO A 132 7.20 12.79 -16.32
N LYS A 133 7.97 11.69 -16.43
CA LYS A 133 7.86 10.54 -15.51
C LYS A 133 8.29 10.86 -14.07
N VAL A 134 9.24 11.77 -13.89
CA VAL A 134 9.70 12.21 -12.56
C VAL A 134 8.64 13.08 -11.91
N GLN A 135 8.07 14.02 -12.67
CA GLN A 135 6.97 14.87 -12.20
C GLN A 135 5.75 14.03 -11.84
N GLU A 136 5.33 13.14 -12.74
CA GLU A 136 4.22 12.20 -12.49
C GLU A 136 4.41 11.39 -11.21
N LEU A 137 5.60 10.80 -10.99
CA LEU A 137 5.88 10.02 -9.78
C LEU A 137 5.79 10.87 -8.51
N ARG A 138 6.34 12.09 -8.54
CA ARG A 138 6.32 13.02 -7.41
C ARG A 138 4.91 13.53 -7.10
N GLU A 139 4.11 13.81 -8.14
CA GLU A 139 2.71 14.21 -8.01
C GLU A 139 1.87 13.08 -7.42
N LEU A 140 2.07 11.84 -7.88
CA LEU A 140 1.41 10.66 -7.31
C LEU A 140 1.80 10.43 -5.85
N SER A 141 3.09 10.58 -5.50
CA SER A 141 3.53 10.45 -4.11
C SER A 141 2.88 11.52 -3.23
N THR A 142 2.89 12.77 -3.68
CA THR A 142 2.24 13.90 -2.99
C THR A 142 0.74 13.68 -2.81
N TRP A 143 0.08 13.15 -3.84
CA TRP A 143 -1.37 12.88 -3.85
C TRP A 143 -1.78 11.80 -2.84
N SER A 144 -0.93 10.81 -2.58
CA SER A 144 -1.28 9.62 -1.79
C SER A 144 -1.45 9.87 -0.29
N ASP A 145 -2.24 9.01 0.37
CA ASP A 145 -2.31 8.86 1.83
C ASP A 145 -1.39 7.72 2.30
N GLY A 146 -1.12 6.76 1.42
CA GLY A 146 -0.24 5.64 1.67
C GLY A 146 0.26 4.98 0.38
N HIS A 147 1.29 4.15 0.50
CA HIS A 147 1.88 3.44 -0.62
C HIS A 147 1.77 1.91 -0.47
N LEU A 148 1.80 1.22 -1.60
CA LEU A 148 2.13 -0.20 -1.70
C LEU A 148 3.38 -0.36 -2.56
N TRP A 149 4.41 -1.01 -2.01
CA TRP A 149 5.68 -1.24 -2.68
C TRP A 149 5.90 -2.73 -2.94
N VAL A 150 6.02 -3.10 -4.22
CA VAL A 150 6.19 -4.51 -4.64
C VAL A 150 7.43 -4.70 -5.49
N THR A 151 8.49 -5.29 -4.94
CA THR A 151 9.74 -5.54 -5.70
C THR A 151 10.00 -7.03 -5.86
N PRO A 152 10.53 -7.51 -7.00
CA PRO A 152 11.17 -8.81 -6.98
C PRO A 152 12.47 -8.72 -6.18
N GLU A 153 12.95 -9.88 -5.74
CA GLU A 153 14.31 -10.04 -5.27
C GLU A 153 15.22 -10.44 -6.43
N GLN A 154 16.24 -9.62 -6.71
CA GLN A 154 17.23 -9.88 -7.74
C GLN A 154 18.63 -9.80 -7.14
N HIS A 155 19.43 -10.86 -7.34
CA HIS A 155 20.74 -11.04 -6.70
C HIS A 155 20.69 -10.82 -5.17
N GLY A 156 19.60 -11.30 -4.53
CA GLY A 156 19.41 -11.21 -3.08
C GLY A 156 19.02 -9.83 -2.55
N ASN A 157 18.68 -8.87 -3.41
CA ASN A 157 18.35 -7.50 -3.00
C ASN A 157 17.17 -6.92 -3.81
N LEU A 158 16.73 -5.71 -3.41
CA LEU A 158 15.75 -4.93 -4.15
C LEU A 158 16.29 -4.52 -5.54
N THR A 159 15.40 -4.38 -6.51
CA THR A 159 15.81 -4.09 -7.89
C THR A 159 16.22 -2.64 -8.10
N ALA A 160 17.11 -2.40 -9.07
CA ALA A 160 17.44 -1.05 -9.54
C ALA A 160 16.20 -0.29 -10.04
N VAL A 161 15.29 -0.98 -10.75
CA VAL A 161 14.01 -0.41 -11.21
C VAL A 161 13.20 0.12 -10.03
N PHE A 162 13.11 -0.65 -8.94
CA PHE A 162 12.39 -0.22 -7.75
C PHE A 162 13.11 0.93 -7.04
N LYS A 163 14.42 0.78 -6.79
CA LYS A 163 15.22 1.77 -6.07
C LYS A 163 15.19 3.14 -6.75
N ASN A 164 15.30 3.15 -8.08
CA ASN A 164 15.29 4.35 -8.89
C ASN A 164 14.01 5.16 -8.71
N GLN A 165 12.85 4.51 -8.58
CA GLN A 165 11.59 5.20 -8.28
C GLN A 165 11.67 5.92 -6.93
N ILE A 166 12.13 5.25 -5.87
CA ILE A 166 12.23 5.88 -4.55
C ILE A 166 13.25 7.03 -4.54
N ASP A 167 14.36 6.89 -5.26
CA ASP A 167 15.40 7.92 -5.34
C ASP A 167 14.93 9.21 -6.03
N TRP A 168 13.88 9.14 -6.85
CA TRP A 168 13.23 10.32 -7.43
C TRP A 168 12.25 11.03 -6.49
N ILE A 169 11.83 10.38 -5.40
CA ILE A 169 10.91 10.95 -4.41
C ILE A 169 11.74 11.64 -3.30
N PRO A 170 11.73 12.99 -3.22
CA PRO A 170 12.52 13.68 -2.21
C PRO A 170 11.85 13.64 -0.83
N LEU A 171 12.64 13.79 0.23
CA LEU A 171 12.11 14.02 1.59
C LEU A 171 11.47 15.41 1.75
N SER A 172 11.79 16.37 0.88
CA SER A 172 11.22 17.71 0.85
C SER A 172 11.24 18.28 -0.56
N THR A 173 10.18 18.99 -0.92
CA THR A 173 10.20 19.98 -2.01
C THR A 173 9.57 21.26 -1.44
N GLY A 174 10.41 22.22 -1.03
CA GLY A 174 9.94 23.36 -0.25
C GLY A 174 9.30 22.90 1.07
N SER A 175 8.05 23.30 1.31
CA SER A 175 7.25 22.89 2.47
C SER A 175 6.58 21.53 2.33
N ILE A 176 6.53 20.96 1.12
CA ILE A 176 5.83 19.69 0.85
C ILE A 176 6.74 18.52 1.23
N ARG A 177 6.17 17.55 1.97
CA ARG A 177 6.81 16.29 2.36
C ARG A 177 6.07 15.12 1.69
N PRO A 178 6.51 14.64 0.51
CA PRO A 178 5.75 13.69 -0.32
C PRO A 178 5.53 12.29 0.25
N THR A 179 6.23 11.90 1.33
CA THR A 179 6.08 10.59 1.97
C THR A 179 5.88 10.64 3.48
N GLN A 180 6.28 11.73 4.13
CA GLN A 180 6.29 11.81 5.59
C GLN A 180 4.89 11.57 6.18
N GLY A 181 4.82 10.69 7.18
CA GLY A 181 3.59 10.39 7.91
C GLY A 181 2.64 9.41 7.19
N ARG A 182 2.84 9.13 5.90
CA ARG A 182 1.99 8.22 5.12
C ARG A 182 2.19 6.76 5.54
N THR A 183 1.16 5.93 5.36
CA THR A 183 1.24 4.48 5.60
C THR A 183 1.95 3.76 4.45
N LEU A 184 2.57 2.61 4.72
CA LEU A 184 3.27 1.81 3.72
C LEU A 184 3.02 0.32 3.93
N ALA A 185 2.51 -0.36 2.91
CA ALA A 185 2.54 -1.81 2.78
C ALA A 185 3.68 -2.24 1.85
N ILE A 186 4.33 -3.36 2.18
CA ILE A 186 5.47 -3.90 1.44
C ILE A 186 5.26 -5.36 1.05
N ALA A 187 5.66 -5.70 -0.17
CA ALA A 187 5.64 -7.06 -0.68
C ALA A 187 6.86 -7.36 -1.53
N GLN A 188 7.27 -8.63 -1.55
CA GLN A 188 8.24 -9.14 -2.52
C GLN A 188 7.78 -10.41 -3.24
N VAL A 189 8.41 -10.65 -4.38
CA VAL A 189 8.35 -11.94 -5.09
C VAL A 189 9.76 -12.50 -5.28
N CYS A 190 9.90 -13.82 -5.16
CA CYS A 190 11.17 -14.51 -5.34
C CYS A 190 11.08 -15.46 -6.54
N GLY A 191 12.18 -15.59 -7.30
CA GLY A 191 12.29 -16.65 -8.31
C GLY A 191 12.59 -18.02 -7.68
N GLY A 192 13.28 -18.05 -6.53
CA GLY A 192 13.66 -19.27 -5.82
C GLY A 192 12.88 -19.49 -4.52
N SER A 193 13.52 -20.17 -3.57
CA SER A 193 12.99 -20.37 -2.21
C SER A 193 12.64 -19.05 -1.51
N GLN A 194 11.86 -19.15 -0.43
CA GLN A 194 11.41 -17.98 0.30
C GLN A 194 12.59 -17.20 0.87
N SER A 195 12.50 -15.87 0.74
CA SER A 195 13.46 -14.90 1.24
C SER A 195 12.71 -13.70 1.79
N PHE A 196 13.41 -12.87 2.56
CA PHE A 196 12.86 -11.62 3.10
C PHE A 196 13.80 -10.43 2.89
N ASN A 197 14.87 -10.59 2.11
CA ASN A 197 15.90 -9.56 1.98
C ASN A 197 15.35 -8.28 1.37
N ALA A 198 14.53 -8.41 0.33
CA ALA A 198 13.96 -7.26 -0.35
C ALA A 198 12.94 -6.53 0.56
N VAL A 199 12.01 -7.22 1.22
CA VAL A 199 11.06 -6.57 2.16
C VAL A 199 11.75 -5.99 3.39
N ASN A 200 12.81 -6.61 3.92
CA ASN A 200 13.60 -6.02 5.00
C ASN A 200 14.23 -4.70 4.55
N SER A 201 14.78 -4.68 3.34
CA SER A 201 15.34 -3.45 2.75
C SER A 201 14.26 -2.40 2.49
N LEU A 202 13.07 -2.80 2.02
CA LEU A 202 11.93 -1.89 1.85
C LEU A 202 11.44 -1.31 3.18
N ARG A 203 11.44 -2.10 4.26
CA ARG A 203 11.05 -1.63 5.60
C ARG A 203 12.01 -0.56 6.12
N ILE A 204 13.31 -0.82 5.96
CA ILE A 204 14.36 0.16 6.24
C ILE A 204 14.14 1.40 5.37
N LEU A 205 13.94 1.24 4.06
CA LEU A 205 13.72 2.37 3.14
C LEU A 205 12.47 3.18 3.52
N GLY A 206 11.37 2.54 3.90
CA GLY A 206 10.14 3.19 4.39
C GLY A 206 10.39 4.04 5.63
N ARG A 207 11.21 3.54 6.57
CA ARG A 207 11.67 4.33 7.74
C ARG A 207 12.48 5.55 7.31
N TRP A 208 13.39 5.42 6.34
CA TRP A 208 14.15 6.54 5.78
C TRP A 208 13.21 7.59 5.14
N MET A 209 12.17 7.13 4.44
CA MET A 209 11.13 7.96 3.85
C MET A 209 10.11 8.49 4.87
N ARG A 210 10.30 8.22 6.17
CA ARG A 210 9.45 8.65 7.29
C ARG A 210 7.99 8.19 7.15
N MET A 211 7.80 6.99 6.58
CA MET A 211 6.50 6.34 6.43
C MET A 211 6.23 5.38 7.60
N PHE A 212 4.96 5.16 7.91
CA PHE A 212 4.52 4.13 8.85
C PHE A 212 4.35 2.81 8.09
N VAL A 213 5.40 2.00 8.10
CA VAL A 213 5.37 0.67 7.49
C VAL A 213 4.55 -0.25 8.36
N ILE A 214 3.46 -0.81 7.82
CA ILE A 214 2.60 -1.72 8.60
C ILE A 214 3.40 -2.96 9.05
N PRO A 215 3.04 -3.59 10.17
CA PRO A 215 3.73 -4.77 10.66
C PRO A 215 3.75 -5.92 9.65
N ASN A 216 2.62 -6.22 9.04
CA ASN A 216 2.49 -7.36 8.14
C ASN A 216 3.16 -7.11 6.78
N GLN A 217 3.60 -8.18 6.12
CA GLN A 217 4.28 -8.11 4.83
C GLN A 217 4.10 -9.41 4.04
N SER A 218 4.14 -9.30 2.70
CA SER A 218 4.02 -10.45 1.81
C SER A 218 5.36 -10.81 1.18
N SER A 219 5.73 -12.09 1.18
CA SER A 219 6.88 -12.62 0.44
C SER A 219 6.50 -13.92 -0.25
N ILE A 220 6.38 -13.88 -1.57
CA ILE A 220 5.92 -15.01 -2.38
C ILE A 220 7.13 -15.74 -2.98
N PRO A 221 7.50 -16.94 -2.46
CA PRO A 221 8.53 -17.79 -3.05
C PRO A 221 8.09 -18.35 -4.41
N LYS A 222 9.07 -18.73 -5.23
CA LYS A 222 8.86 -19.41 -6.53
C LYS A 222 7.67 -18.83 -7.30
N ALA A 223 7.61 -17.50 -7.44
CA ALA A 223 6.38 -16.81 -7.83
C ALA A 223 5.77 -17.31 -9.15
N TYR A 224 6.60 -17.87 -10.04
CA TYR A 224 6.14 -18.51 -11.27
C TYR A 224 5.19 -19.69 -11.07
N THR A 225 5.21 -20.37 -9.92
CA THR A 225 4.28 -21.47 -9.58
C THR A 225 2.99 -20.99 -8.94
N HIS A 226 2.84 -19.68 -8.69
CA HIS A 226 1.66 -19.09 -8.04
C HIS A 226 0.73 -18.38 -9.03
N PHE A 227 1.10 -18.33 -10.31
CA PHE A 227 0.28 -17.81 -11.39
C PHE A 227 0.15 -18.87 -12.48
N PRO A 228 -0.98 -18.95 -13.19
CA PRO A 228 -1.06 -19.78 -14.39
C PRO A 228 -0.03 -19.34 -15.44
N ASP A 229 0.27 -20.26 -16.36
CA ASP A 229 1.19 -19.99 -17.46
C ASP A 229 0.71 -18.83 -18.32
N ALA A 230 1.66 -18.06 -18.85
CA ALA A 230 1.34 -16.88 -19.65
C ALA A 230 0.47 -17.24 -20.85
N GLY A 231 -0.63 -16.51 -21.05
CA GLY A 231 -1.60 -16.74 -22.12
C GLY A 231 -2.73 -17.71 -21.77
N GLN A 232 -2.70 -18.38 -20.61
CA GLN A 232 -3.84 -19.15 -20.12
C GLN A 232 -4.94 -18.21 -19.58
N PRO A 233 -6.23 -18.64 -19.60
CA PRO A 233 -7.30 -17.89 -18.94
C PRO A 233 -6.96 -17.62 -17.46
N GLY A 234 -7.09 -16.36 -17.03
CA GLY A 234 -6.77 -15.96 -15.66
C GLY A 234 -5.27 -15.98 -15.32
N ASP A 235 -4.36 -15.95 -16.31
CA ASP A 235 -2.92 -15.91 -16.06
C ASP A 235 -2.45 -14.72 -15.21
N TYR A 236 -3.27 -13.69 -15.05
CA TYR A 236 -3.00 -12.54 -14.20
C TYR A 236 -3.43 -12.77 -12.74
N HIS A 237 -4.04 -13.92 -12.44
CA HIS A 237 -4.54 -14.24 -11.12
C HIS A 237 -3.57 -15.01 -10.23
N LEU A 238 -3.43 -14.53 -8.99
CA LEU A 238 -2.70 -15.25 -7.96
C LEU A 238 -3.55 -16.45 -7.50
N MET A 239 -3.00 -17.65 -7.64
CA MET A 239 -3.69 -18.89 -7.31
C MET A 239 -3.95 -19.05 -5.80
N PRO A 240 -5.00 -19.80 -5.40
CA PRO A 240 -5.27 -20.12 -4.00
C PRO A 240 -4.05 -20.69 -3.28
N SER A 241 -3.62 -20.02 -2.23
CA SER A 241 -2.49 -20.43 -1.39
C SER A 241 -2.40 -19.55 -0.15
N GLY A 242 -1.70 -20.00 0.90
CA GLY A 242 -1.44 -19.16 2.08
C GLY A 242 -0.66 -17.87 1.76
N ASN A 243 0.09 -17.83 0.65
CA ASN A 243 0.72 -16.60 0.16
C ASN A 243 -0.29 -15.58 -0.36
N ARG A 244 -1.38 -16.06 -0.97
CA ARG A 244 -2.50 -15.20 -1.39
C ARG A 244 -3.26 -14.69 -0.18
N ASP A 245 -3.54 -15.55 0.79
CA ASP A 245 -4.24 -15.15 2.03
C ASP A 245 -3.41 -14.10 2.79
N ARG A 246 -2.09 -14.30 2.89
CA ARG A 246 -1.18 -13.29 3.46
C ARG A 246 -1.21 -11.97 2.71
N LEU A 247 -1.35 -11.97 1.39
CA LEU A 247 -1.47 -10.74 0.61
C LEU A 247 -2.77 -10.00 0.97
N VAL A 248 -3.87 -10.73 1.17
CA VAL A 248 -5.16 -10.18 1.64
C VAL A 248 -4.99 -9.57 3.03
N ASP A 249 -4.40 -10.29 3.99
CA ASP A 249 -4.14 -9.78 5.34
C ASP A 249 -3.38 -8.44 5.32
N CYS A 250 -2.37 -8.34 4.45
CA CYS A 250 -1.58 -7.11 4.31
C CYS A 250 -2.41 -5.93 3.80
N MET A 251 -3.31 -6.16 2.84
CA MET A 251 -4.14 -5.08 2.28
C MET A 251 -5.25 -4.67 3.24
N GLU A 252 -5.84 -5.63 3.95
CA GLU A 252 -6.79 -5.36 5.02
C GLU A 252 -6.13 -4.53 6.13
N GLU A 253 -4.98 -4.97 6.64
CA GLU A 253 -4.23 -4.27 7.68
C GLU A 253 -3.84 -2.86 7.21
N PHE A 254 -3.36 -2.72 5.97
CA PHE A 254 -3.04 -1.42 5.38
C PHE A 254 -4.22 -0.45 5.43
N VAL A 255 -5.42 -0.88 5.03
CA VAL A 255 -6.61 -0.02 5.06
C VAL A 255 -6.96 0.38 6.49
N LYS A 256 -6.99 -0.59 7.43
CA LYS A 256 -7.28 -0.32 8.85
C LYS A 256 -6.32 0.71 9.44
N TYR A 257 -5.01 0.53 9.26
CA TYR A 257 -4.00 1.48 9.74
C TYR A 257 -4.12 2.84 9.06
N THR A 258 -4.42 2.89 7.77
CA THR A 258 -4.53 4.16 7.05
C THR A 258 -5.73 4.98 7.52
N ILE A 259 -6.87 4.34 7.81
CA ILE A 259 -8.05 5.00 8.42
C ILE A 259 -7.67 5.63 9.77
N LEU A 260 -6.93 4.90 10.61
CA LEU A 260 -6.55 5.37 11.94
C LEU A 260 -5.52 6.50 11.90
N MET A 261 -4.56 6.45 10.96
CA MET A 261 -3.40 7.35 10.97
C MET A 261 -3.64 8.64 10.19
N ARG A 262 -4.37 8.57 9.05
CA ARG A 262 -4.51 9.71 8.12
C ARG A 262 -5.07 11.00 8.73
N PRO A 263 -6.00 10.99 9.71
CA PRO A 263 -6.50 12.22 10.33
C PRO A 263 -5.45 12.94 11.19
N HIS A 264 -4.33 12.27 11.49
CA HIS A 264 -3.33 12.73 12.45
C HIS A 264 -1.94 12.93 11.83
N PHE A 265 -1.80 12.89 10.49
CA PHE A 265 -0.51 13.06 9.83
C PHE A 265 0.21 14.36 10.22
N ASP A 266 -0.52 15.48 10.34
CA ASP A 266 0.05 16.76 10.77
C ASP A 266 0.54 16.72 12.23
N LEU A 267 -0.22 16.05 13.11
CA LEU A 267 0.16 15.86 14.50
C LEU A 267 1.45 15.02 14.61
N PHE A 268 1.55 13.93 13.85
CA PHE A 268 2.77 13.10 13.82
C PHE A 268 3.97 13.81 13.18
N ALA A 269 3.73 14.82 12.35
CA ALA A 269 4.77 15.64 11.75
C ALA A 269 5.25 16.77 12.68
N ASP A 270 4.51 17.13 13.74
CA ASP A 270 4.89 18.21 14.66
C ASP A 270 5.98 17.77 15.67
N ARG A 271 7.24 17.90 15.26
CA ARG A 271 8.41 17.48 16.04
C ARG A 271 8.96 18.61 16.91
N TYR A 272 9.30 18.25 18.15
CA TYR A 272 9.96 19.15 19.10
C TYR A 272 11.21 19.83 18.52
N SER A 273 12.13 19.07 17.91
CA SER A 273 13.37 19.63 17.35
C SER A 273 13.12 20.64 16.22
N GLU A 274 12.10 20.42 15.40
CA GLU A 274 11.71 21.36 14.33
C GLU A 274 11.05 22.62 14.89
N ARG A 275 10.29 22.51 16.01
CA ARG A 275 9.78 23.68 16.75
C ARG A 275 10.92 24.50 17.35
N GLU A 276 11.93 23.84 17.90
CA GLU A 276 13.13 24.49 18.45
C GLU A 276 13.90 25.27 17.38
N GLU A 277 14.17 24.63 16.24
CA GLU A 277 14.86 25.26 15.11
C GLU A 277 14.12 26.50 14.60
N ARG A 278 12.78 26.44 14.50
CA ARG A 278 11.96 27.60 14.12
C ARG A 278 12.09 28.74 15.13
N ARG A 279 12.07 28.44 16.44
CA ARG A 279 12.20 29.46 17.49
C ARG A 279 13.56 30.15 17.43
N LEU A 280 14.64 29.38 17.27
CA LEU A 280 16.00 29.91 17.14
C LEU A 280 16.16 30.78 15.89
N LYS A 281 15.60 30.36 14.74
CA LYS A 281 15.59 31.16 13.50
C LYS A 281 14.83 32.47 13.67
N GLN A 282 13.67 32.45 14.31
CA GLN A 282 12.87 33.65 14.59
C GLN A 282 13.60 34.61 15.53
N ALA A 283 14.20 34.10 16.61
CA ALA A 283 15.00 34.91 17.54
C ALA A 283 16.20 35.57 16.85
N ALA A 284 16.92 34.82 16.00
CA ALA A 284 18.04 35.35 15.23
C ALA A 284 17.60 36.40 14.19
N GLN A 285 16.42 36.26 13.59
CA GLN A 285 15.85 37.26 12.67
C GLN A 285 15.43 38.53 13.41
N ALA A 286 14.77 38.41 14.56
CA ALA A 286 14.38 39.55 15.40
C ALA A 286 15.60 40.36 15.87
N ALA A 287 16.68 39.68 16.28
CA ALA A 287 17.93 40.33 16.67
C ALA A 287 18.59 41.12 15.52
N LYS A 288 18.42 40.68 14.26
CA LYS A 288 18.97 41.36 13.08
C LYS A 288 18.13 42.54 12.59
N ALA A 289 16.84 42.60 12.93
CA ALA A 289 15.93 43.65 12.45
C ALA A 289 16.13 45.01 13.17
N GLY A 290 16.85 45.05 14.30
CA GLY A 290 17.06 46.25 15.11
C GLY A 290 15.77 46.76 15.77
N PRO A 291 15.85 47.70 16.75
CA PRO A 291 14.65 48.35 17.27
C PRO A 291 14.00 49.16 16.15
N VAL A 292 12.72 48.96 15.90
CA VAL A 292 11.93 49.85 15.05
C VAL A 292 11.92 51.22 15.73
N ALA A 293 12.54 52.22 15.10
CA ALA A 293 12.60 53.60 15.56
C ALA A 293 11.22 54.26 15.53
#